data_AF-A0A2T2VEN5-F1
#
_entry.id   AF-A0A2T2VEN5-F1
#
_cell.length_a   1.000
_cell.length_b   1.000
_cell.length_c   1.000
_cell.angle_alpha   90.00
_cell.angle_beta   90.00
_cell.angle_gamma   90.00
#
_symmetry.space_group_name_H-M   'P 1'
#
loop_
_entity.id
_entity.type
_entity.pdbx_description
1 polymer ?
#
loop_
_entity_poly.entity_id
_entity_poly.type
_entity_poly.pdbx_seq_one_letter_code
_entity_poly.pdbx_strand_id
1 'polypeptide(L)'
;MPTTLPQSVREHFGEQVAEDFSRWFAENVEYELVTKSEYRKILSRLDAIDERFAVIDEQFEKVDERFEHVDERFDQMEDRFNERFEQVDQRFEQVDQRFESMEERFDKRFEGMDAKLDRMNDRILSMTRWLIGLVALFGSLVTALLAVAQFTG
;
A
#
# COMPACT_ATOMS: atom_id res chain seq x y z
N MET A 1 -23.84 41.92 -55.91
CA MET A 1 -24.06 43.31 -56.38
C MET A 1 -23.90 43.30 -57.88
N PRO A 2 -24.75 43.94 -58.69
CA PRO A 2 -24.47 44.06 -60.11
C PRO A 2 -23.23 44.96 -60.26
N THR A 3 -22.07 44.36 -60.53
CA THR A 3 -20.83 45.06 -60.84
C THR A 3 -20.98 45.64 -62.22
N THR A 4 -21.50 46.87 -62.31
CA THR A 4 -21.48 47.61 -63.57
C THR A 4 -20.06 48.08 -63.82
N LEU A 5 -19.51 47.76 -65.00
CA LEU A 5 -18.17 48.21 -65.36
C LEU A 5 -18.09 49.74 -65.39
N PRO A 6 -16.94 50.32 -65.01
CA PRO A 6 -16.69 51.75 -65.12
C PRO A 6 -16.96 52.26 -66.53
N GLN A 7 -17.48 53.48 -66.64
CA GLN A 7 -17.87 54.10 -67.91
C GLN A 7 -16.70 54.17 -68.91
N SER A 8 -15.48 54.35 -68.42
CA SER A 8 -14.25 54.33 -69.21
C SER A 8 -14.02 53.02 -69.98
N VAL A 9 -14.47 51.88 -69.45
CA VAL A 9 -14.32 50.57 -70.11
C VAL A 9 -15.28 50.45 -71.29
N ARG A 10 -16.50 50.96 -71.15
CA ARG A 10 -17.51 50.96 -72.23
C ARG A 10 -17.12 51.90 -73.37
N GLU A 11 -16.59 53.07 -73.02
CA GLU A 11 -16.13 54.05 -73.99
C GLU A 11 -14.91 53.57 -74.79
N HIS A 12 -14.01 52.80 -74.17
CA HIS A 12 -12.76 52.38 -74.82
C HIS A 12 -12.87 51.05 -75.57
N PHE A 13 -13.71 50.11 -75.11
CA PHE A 13 -13.81 48.76 -75.68
C PHE A 13 -15.17 48.47 -76.35
N GLY A 14 -16.14 49.39 -76.24
CA GLY A 14 -17.48 49.23 -76.79
C GLY A 14 -18.42 48.44 -75.87
N GLU A 15 -19.73 48.68 -76.06
CA GLU A 15 -20.79 48.15 -75.18
C GLU A 15 -20.83 46.61 -75.18
N GLN A 16 -20.61 45.97 -76.32
CA GLN A 16 -20.62 44.50 -76.46
C GLN A 16 -19.54 43.82 -75.62
N VAL A 17 -18.30 44.32 -75.68
CA VAL A 17 -17.18 43.74 -74.95
C VAL A 17 -17.33 43.97 -73.44
N ALA A 18 -17.86 45.14 -73.06
CA ALA A 18 -18.16 45.44 -71.68
C ALA A 18 -19.26 44.53 -71.11
N GLU A 19 -20.31 44.24 -71.86
CA GLU A 19 -21.36 43.30 -71.43
C GLU A 19 -20.85 41.86 -71.33
N ASP A 20 -20.08 41.39 -72.32
CA ASP A 20 -19.53 40.04 -72.31
C ASP A 20 -18.53 39.85 -71.15
N PHE A 21 -17.68 40.84 -70.87
CA PHE A 21 -16.80 40.81 -69.71
C PHE A 21 -17.58 40.86 -68.39
N SER A 22 -18.64 41.67 -68.30
CA SER A 22 -19.50 41.72 -67.10
C SER A 22 -20.18 40.38 -66.83
N ARG A 23 -20.64 39.70 -67.89
CA ARG A 23 -21.26 38.37 -67.82
C ARG A 23 -20.24 37.31 -67.40
N TRP A 24 -19.08 37.27 -68.05
CA TRP A 24 -17.98 36.38 -67.69
C TRP A 24 -17.50 36.60 -66.25
N PHE A 25 -17.32 37.86 -65.84
CA PHE A 25 -16.88 38.20 -64.50
C PHE A 25 -17.91 37.79 -63.44
N ALA A 26 -19.20 38.02 -63.68
CA ALA A 26 -20.26 37.54 -62.80
C ALA A 26 -20.24 36.00 -62.69
N GLU A 27 -20.13 35.29 -63.82
CA GLU A 27 -20.09 33.82 -63.84
C GLU A 27 -18.84 33.23 -63.17
N ASN A 28 -17.68 33.90 -63.25
CA ASN A 28 -16.43 33.33 -62.73
C ASN A 28 -16.13 33.75 -61.29
N VAL A 29 -16.54 34.96 -60.87
CA VAL A 29 -16.20 35.51 -59.55
C VAL A 29 -17.24 35.15 -58.49
N GLU A 30 -18.47 34.83 -58.87
CA GLU A 30 -19.54 34.45 -57.94
C GLU A 30 -19.32 33.06 -57.30
N TYR A 31 -18.44 32.23 -57.88
CA TYR A 31 -18.17 30.87 -57.38
C TYR A 31 -16.93 30.73 -56.48
N GLU A 32 -16.01 31.72 -56.42
CA GLU A 32 -14.74 31.59 -55.66
C GLU A 32 -14.60 32.51 -54.44
N LEU A 33 -15.50 33.47 -54.23
CA LEU A 33 -15.35 34.43 -53.12
C LEU A 33 -16.14 33.99 -51.89
N VAL A 34 -15.41 33.54 -50.85
CA VAL A 34 -15.94 33.46 -49.48
C VAL A 34 -16.50 34.83 -49.13
N THR A 35 -17.78 34.88 -48.81
CA THR A 35 -18.46 36.14 -48.52
C THR A 35 -17.87 36.78 -47.27
N LYS A 36 -17.87 38.12 -47.19
CA LYS A 36 -17.42 38.85 -46.00
C LYS A 36 -18.15 38.41 -44.72
N SER A 37 -19.38 37.91 -44.85
CA SER A 37 -20.17 37.29 -43.78
C SER A 37 -19.58 35.96 -43.29
N GLU A 38 -19.15 35.08 -44.19
CA GLU A 38 -18.53 33.80 -43.84
C GLU A 38 -17.18 34.01 -43.17
N TYR A 39 -16.37 34.95 -43.65
CA TYR A 39 -15.10 35.31 -43.01
C TYR A 39 -15.31 35.77 -41.56
N ARG A 40 -16.29 36.65 -41.31
CA ARG A 40 -16.63 37.08 -39.94
C ARG A 40 -17.13 35.93 -39.06
N LYS A 41 -17.89 35.00 -39.63
CA LYS A 41 -18.37 33.82 -38.92
C LYS A 41 -17.22 32.89 -38.51
N ILE A 42 -16.21 32.75 -39.37
CA ILE A 42 -15.00 31.99 -39.06
C ILE A 42 -14.21 32.68 -37.94
N LEU A 43 -13.97 33.98 -38.03
CA LEU A 43 -13.27 34.73 -36.99
C LEU A 43 -13.97 34.61 -35.63
N SER A 44 -15.28 34.79 -35.58
CA SER A 44 -16.05 34.64 -34.34
C SER A 44 -15.99 33.22 -33.77
N ARG A 45 -15.86 32.19 -34.61
CA ARG A 45 -15.62 30.81 -34.14
C ARG A 45 -14.22 30.61 -33.61
N LEU A 46 -13.21 31.27 -34.18
CA LEU A 46 -11.84 31.23 -33.68
C LEU A 46 -11.74 31.92 -32.32
N ASP A 47 -12.35 33.09 -32.17
CA ASP A 47 -12.41 33.79 -30.87
C ASP A 47 -13.04 32.88 -29.79
N ALA A 48 -14.15 32.21 -30.12
CA ALA A 48 -14.81 31.27 -29.21
C ALA A 48 -13.97 30.01 -28.93
N ILE A 49 -13.07 29.61 -29.84
CA ILE A 49 -12.14 28.51 -29.62
C ILE A 49 -11.01 28.96 -28.68
N ASP A 50 -10.47 30.16 -28.88
CA ASP A 50 -9.41 30.73 -28.02
C ASP A 50 -9.89 30.88 -26.57
N GLU A 51 -11.13 31.37 -26.37
CA GLU A 51 -11.74 31.42 -25.04
C GLU A 51 -11.86 30.03 -24.40
N ARG A 52 -12.21 29.00 -25.18
CA ARG A 52 -12.29 27.62 -24.68
C ARG A 52 -10.93 27.05 -24.34
N PHE A 53 -9.89 27.38 -25.10
CA PHE A 53 -8.52 26.95 -24.78
C PHE A 53 -8.02 27.59 -23.49
N ALA A 54 -8.27 28.88 -23.26
CA ALA A 54 -7.92 29.53 -22.00
C ALA A 54 -8.59 28.85 -20.79
N VAL A 55 -9.86 28.44 -20.92
CA VAL A 55 -10.57 27.69 -19.86
C VAL A 55 -10.02 26.27 -19.68
N ILE A 56 -9.50 25.66 -20.74
CA ILE A 56 -8.83 24.34 -20.66
C ILE A 56 -7.50 24.48 -19.94
N ASP A 57 -6.70 25.52 -20.25
CA ASP A 57 -5.41 25.77 -19.60
C ASP A 57 -5.59 25.98 -18.09
N GLU A 58 -6.57 26.79 -17.67
CA GLU A 58 -6.89 26.98 -16.24
C GLU A 58 -7.32 25.66 -15.55
N GLN A 59 -8.01 24.78 -16.28
CA GLN A 59 -8.36 23.46 -15.75
C GLN A 59 -7.16 22.54 -15.63
N PHE A 60 -6.20 22.61 -16.56
CA PHE A 60 -4.97 21.84 -16.47
C PHE A 60 -4.11 22.30 -15.29
N GLU A 61 -3.98 23.62 -15.07
CA GLU A 61 -3.29 24.14 -13.87
C GLU A 61 -3.92 23.60 -12.58
N LYS A 62 -5.26 23.61 -12.48
CA LYS A 62 -5.97 23.01 -11.33
C LYS A 62 -5.77 21.51 -11.20
N VAL A 63 -5.57 20.80 -12.30
CA VAL A 63 -5.29 19.36 -12.29
C VAL A 63 -3.86 19.12 -11.78
N ASP A 64 -2.89 19.91 -12.23
CA ASP A 64 -1.51 19.83 -11.78
C ASP A 64 -1.40 20.11 -10.27
N GLU A 65 -2.03 21.17 -9.77
CA GLU A 65 -2.10 21.46 -8.33
C GLU A 65 -2.70 20.28 -7.52
N ARG A 66 -3.72 19.62 -8.07
CA ARG A 66 -4.33 18.45 -7.41
C ARG A 66 -3.41 17.24 -7.44
N PHE A 67 -2.61 17.06 -8.48
CA PHE A 67 -1.61 15.99 -8.53
C PHE A 67 -0.48 16.24 -7.54
N GLU A 68 0.04 17.47 -7.45
CA GLU A 68 1.02 17.85 -6.43
C GLU A 68 0.51 17.55 -5.02
N HIS A 69 -0.74 17.92 -4.73
CA HIS A 69 -1.34 17.61 -3.42
C HIS A 69 -1.54 16.11 -3.18
N VAL A 70 -1.76 15.32 -4.23
CA VAL A 70 -1.84 13.85 -4.12
C VAL A 70 -0.46 13.28 -3.79
N ASP A 71 0.58 13.73 -4.48
CA ASP A 71 1.96 13.30 -4.25
C ASP A 71 2.40 13.61 -2.81
N GLU A 72 2.15 14.83 -2.31
CA GLU A 72 2.42 15.18 -0.91
C GLU A 72 1.70 14.27 0.09
N ARG A 73 0.47 13.86 -0.21
CA ARG A 73 -0.30 12.94 0.64
C ARG A 73 0.24 11.52 0.59
N PHE A 74 0.78 11.10 -0.54
CA PHE A 74 1.44 9.80 -0.68
C PHE A 74 2.75 9.77 0.11
N ASP A 75 3.57 10.82 0.03
CA ASP A 75 4.81 10.93 0.81
C ASP A 75 4.52 10.87 2.32
N GLN A 76 3.53 11.64 2.80
CA GLN A 76 3.09 11.58 4.21
C GLN A 76 2.50 10.23 4.62
N MET A 77 1.96 9.47 3.67
CA MET A 77 1.45 8.12 3.93
C MET A 77 2.61 7.14 4.04
N GLU A 78 3.61 7.22 3.15
CA GLU A 78 4.84 6.43 3.18
C GLU A 78 5.60 6.64 4.50
N ASP A 79 5.83 7.89 4.91
CA ASP A 79 6.50 8.21 6.18
C ASP A 79 5.79 7.58 7.38
N ARG A 80 4.45 7.71 7.44
CA ARG A 80 3.65 7.11 8.52
C ARG A 80 3.66 5.59 8.50
N PHE A 81 3.76 4.96 7.32
CA PHE A 81 3.91 3.51 7.24
C PHE A 81 5.28 3.09 7.76
N ASN A 82 6.35 3.76 7.34
CA ASN A 82 7.70 3.48 7.79
C ASN A 82 7.81 3.58 9.32
N GLU A 83 7.33 4.68 9.92
CA GLU A 83 7.32 4.83 11.39
C GLU A 83 6.53 3.72 12.10
N ARG A 84 5.41 3.28 11.51
CA ARG A 84 4.59 2.19 12.09
C ARG A 84 5.29 0.85 11.98
N PHE A 85 5.97 0.57 10.86
CA PHE A 85 6.72 -0.66 10.69
C PHE A 85 7.89 -0.72 11.68
N GLU A 86 8.64 0.38 11.85
CA GLU A 86 9.71 0.45 12.85
C GLU A 86 9.20 0.21 14.28
N GLN A 87 8.03 0.78 14.63
CA GLN A 87 7.40 0.51 15.93
C GLN A 87 6.97 -0.96 16.09
N VAL A 88 6.51 -1.59 15.02
CA VAL A 88 6.13 -3.01 15.03
C VAL A 88 7.38 -3.86 15.24
N ASP A 89 8.47 -3.59 14.53
CA ASP A 89 9.74 -4.30 14.65
C ASP A 89 10.28 -4.20 16.09
N GLN A 90 10.31 -3.00 16.68
CA GLN A 90 10.72 -2.80 18.07
C GLN A 90 9.84 -3.59 19.07
N ARG A 91 8.54 -3.72 18.79
CA ARG A 91 7.65 -4.50 19.65
C ARG A 91 7.90 -6.00 19.51
N PHE A 92 8.22 -6.48 18.32
CA PHE A 92 8.62 -7.87 18.10
C PHE A 92 9.92 -8.19 18.82
N GLU A 93 10.95 -7.35 18.71
CA GLU A 93 12.20 -7.53 19.45
C GLU A 93 11.97 -7.59 20.98
N GLN A 94 11.09 -6.75 21.52
CA GLN A 94 10.72 -6.81 22.94
C GLN A 94 9.96 -8.10 23.32
N VAL A 95 9.16 -8.63 22.40
CA VAL A 95 8.46 -9.91 22.59
C VAL A 95 9.47 -11.04 22.61
N ASP A 96 10.42 -11.07 21.67
CA ASP A 96 11.48 -12.08 21.60
C ASP A 96 12.32 -12.09 22.88
N GLN A 97 12.78 -10.93 23.35
CA GLN A 97 13.51 -10.82 24.62
C GLN A 97 12.71 -11.34 25.83
N ARG A 98 11.39 -11.12 25.84
CA ARG A 98 10.52 -11.65 26.90
C ARG A 98 10.39 -13.17 26.81
N PHE A 99 10.30 -13.72 25.61
CA PHE A 99 10.28 -15.16 25.39
C PHE A 99 11.59 -15.81 25.82
N GLU A 100 12.74 -15.25 25.44
CA GLU A 100 14.06 -15.73 25.89
C GLU A 100 14.17 -15.71 27.42
N SER A 101 13.75 -14.62 28.07
CA SER A 101 13.75 -14.54 29.54
C SER A 101 12.78 -15.54 30.18
N MET A 102 11.66 -15.84 29.53
CA MET A 102 10.69 -16.82 30.00
C MET A 102 11.24 -18.24 29.86
N GLU A 103 11.91 -18.56 28.75
CA GLU A 103 12.60 -19.83 28.51
C GLU A 103 13.68 -20.07 29.57
N GLU A 104 14.57 -19.09 29.81
CA GLU A 104 15.61 -19.19 30.84
C GLU A 104 15.02 -19.45 32.25
N ARG A 105 13.90 -18.79 32.57
CA ARG A 105 13.19 -19.01 33.85
C ARG A 105 12.58 -20.40 33.94
N PHE A 106 12.07 -20.94 32.83
CA PHE A 106 11.53 -22.29 32.81
C PHE A 106 12.64 -23.32 32.97
N ASP A 107 13.75 -23.18 32.26
CA ASP A 107 14.89 -24.08 32.37
C ASP A 107 15.40 -24.15 33.82
N LYS A 108 15.64 -22.99 34.44
CA LYS A 108 16.03 -22.94 35.86
C LYS A 108 15.01 -23.59 36.80
N ARG A 109 13.72 -23.47 36.49
CA ARG A 109 12.65 -24.12 37.28
C ARG A 109 12.67 -25.64 37.09
N PHE A 110 12.85 -26.12 35.87
CA PHE A 110 12.94 -27.55 35.57
C PHE A 110 14.18 -28.17 36.22
N GLU A 111 15.36 -27.56 36.08
CA GLU A 111 16.57 -27.98 36.78
C GLU A 111 16.37 -28.05 38.30
N GLY A 112 15.69 -27.04 38.87
CA GLY A 112 15.35 -27.02 40.29
C GLY A 112 14.36 -28.12 40.71
N MET A 113 13.43 -28.50 39.82
CA MET A 113 12.50 -29.60 40.02
C MET A 113 13.22 -30.95 39.96
N ASP A 114 14.09 -31.16 38.98
CA ASP A 114 14.87 -32.39 38.83
C ASP A 114 15.76 -32.62 40.05
N ALA A 115 16.50 -31.59 40.49
CA ALA A 115 17.31 -31.66 41.71
C ALA A 115 16.48 -31.91 42.99
N LYS A 116 15.20 -31.52 43.01
CA LYS A 116 14.30 -31.82 44.12
C LYS A 116 13.80 -33.26 44.05
N LEU A 117 13.46 -33.75 42.87
CA LEU A 117 13.05 -35.14 42.63
C LEU A 117 14.17 -36.12 42.97
N ASP A 118 15.41 -35.83 42.57
CA ASP A 118 16.59 -36.64 42.91
C ASP A 118 16.77 -36.75 44.43
N ARG A 119 16.71 -35.62 45.14
CA ARG A 119 16.79 -35.60 46.61
C ARG A 119 15.66 -36.37 47.28
N MET A 120 14.45 -36.32 46.70
CA MET A 120 13.32 -37.11 47.20
C MET A 120 13.55 -38.60 46.97
N ASN A 121 14.03 -38.97 45.79
CA ASN A 121 14.34 -40.35 45.43
C ASN A 121 15.43 -40.94 46.34
N ASP A 122 16.52 -40.20 46.57
CA ASP A 122 17.60 -40.60 47.49
C ASP A 122 17.09 -40.82 48.91
N ARG A 123 16.22 -39.93 49.39
CA ARG A 123 15.60 -40.07 50.71
C ARG A 123 14.73 -41.33 50.79
N ILE A 124 13.92 -41.59 49.78
CA ILE A 124 13.08 -42.79 49.70
C ILE A 124 13.96 -44.05 49.69
N LEU A 125 15.01 -44.10 48.87
CA LEU A 125 15.92 -45.24 48.82
C LEU A 125 16.64 -45.47 50.16
N SER A 126 17.07 -44.40 50.82
CA SER A 126 17.68 -44.47 52.15
C SER A 126 16.70 -45.04 53.19
N MET A 127 15.45 -44.55 53.20
CA MET A 127 14.39 -45.06 54.07
C MET A 127 14.09 -46.54 53.79
N THR A 128 13.96 -46.93 52.52
CA THR A 128 13.74 -48.32 52.11
C THR A 128 14.87 -49.22 52.60
N ARG A 129 16.13 -48.80 52.47
CA ARG A 129 17.29 -49.58 52.96
C ARG A 129 17.27 -49.75 54.48
N TRP A 130 16.90 -48.70 55.22
CA TRP A 130 16.74 -48.77 56.68
C TRP A 130 15.59 -49.69 57.09
N LEU A 131 14.44 -49.61 56.41
CA LEU A 131 13.30 -50.49 56.65
C LEU A 131 13.62 -51.96 56.39
N ILE A 132 14.35 -52.29 55.32
CA ILE A 132 14.80 -53.65 55.05
C ILE A 132 15.69 -54.15 56.19
N GLY A 133 16.64 -53.34 56.66
CA GLY A 133 17.49 -53.68 57.80
C GLY A 133 16.69 -53.93 59.08
N LEU A 134 15.69 -53.09 59.35
CA LEU A 134 14.79 -53.25 60.51
C LEU A 134 13.98 -54.55 60.42
N VAL A 135 13.38 -54.85 59.26
CA VAL A 135 12.63 -56.10 59.04
C VAL A 135 13.54 -57.33 59.20
N ALA A 136 14.77 -57.29 58.69
CA ALA A 136 15.73 -58.39 58.85
C ALA A 136 16.11 -58.63 60.32
N LEU A 137 16.31 -57.57 61.11
CA LEU A 137 16.58 -57.67 62.54
C LEU A 137 15.39 -58.28 63.30
N PHE A 138 14.17 -57.80 63.05
CA PHE A 138 12.96 -58.38 63.65
C PHE A 138 12.80 -59.85 63.27
N GLY A 139 13.03 -60.22 62.00
CA GLY A 139 13.02 -61.61 61.56
C GLY A 139 14.01 -62.47 62.33
N SER A 140 15.26 -62.01 62.48
CA SER A 140 16.29 -62.74 63.24
C SER A 140 15.93 -62.94 64.72
N LEU A 141 15.30 -61.93 65.34
CA LEU A 141 14.84 -61.99 66.72
C LEU A 141 13.74 -63.06 66.88
N VAL A 142 12.77 -63.08 65.96
CA VAL A 142 11.70 -64.09 65.95
C VAL A 142 12.29 -65.49 65.78
N THR A 143 13.24 -65.68 64.86
CA THR A 143 13.90 -66.98 64.65
C THR A 143 14.66 -67.43 65.90
N ALA A 144 15.39 -66.54 66.57
CA ALA A 144 16.11 -66.85 67.80
C ALA A 144 15.16 -67.24 68.94
N LEU A 145 14.06 -66.51 69.12
CA LEU A 145 13.04 -66.82 70.13
C LEU A 145 12.40 -68.20 69.89
N LEU A 146 12.09 -68.54 68.64
CA LEU A 146 11.56 -69.86 68.29
C LEU A 146 12.58 -70.98 68.59
N ALA A 147 13.86 -70.77 68.29
CA ALA A 147 14.91 -71.75 68.58
C ALA A 147 15.08 -71.98 70.09
N VAL A 148 15.03 -70.92 70.91
CA VAL A 148 15.08 -71.04 72.38
C VAL A 148 13.88 -71.82 72.90
N ALA A 149 12.67 -71.52 72.41
CA ALA A 149 11.45 -72.21 72.83
C ALA A 149 11.51 -73.73 72.57
N GLN A 150 12.10 -74.16 71.45
CA GLN A 150 12.28 -75.58 71.12
C GLN A 150 13.29 -76.31 72.02
N PHE A 151 14.27 -75.60 72.58
CA PHE A 151 15.28 -76.19 73.48
C PHE A 151 14.80 -76.29 74.94
N THR A 152 13.83 -75.47 75.33
CA THR A 152 13.33 -75.38 76.73
C THR A 152 12.06 -76.20 77.00
N GLY A 153 11.45 -76.82 75.98
CA GLY A 153 10.28 -77.70 76.11
C GLY A 153 10.62 -79.14 75.79
#